data_AF-A0A941PTS9-F1
#
_entry.id   AF-A0A941PTS9-F1
#
_cell.length_a   1.000
_cell.length_b   1.000
_cell.length_c   1.000
_cell.angle_alpha   90.00
_cell.angle_beta   90.00
_cell.angle_gamma   90.00
#
_symmetry.space_group_name_H-M   'P 1'
#
loop_
_entity.id
_entity.type
_entity.pdbx_description
1 polymer ?
#
loop_
_entity_poly.entity_id
_entity_poly.type
_entity_poly.pdbx_seq_one_letter_code
_entity_poly.pdbx_strand_id
1 'polypeptide(L)'
;IEIEHVNFAAEYTERVFAEFLREYQAGRTPNPDVLCNAEIKFKAFLDHAMRLGADQIATGHYARVRLNGATGRHELLKGLDPSKDQSYFLHRLNQAQLARTLFPVGELHKSEVRRLAAEIGLPNAKKKDSTGICFIGERPFREFLGRYLKSQPGPIKDERGRTLGRHVGLSFYTLGQRQGLGIGGIKDKGAARGGGAHEPWFVARKDLAANTLVVVQGHEHPWLLSQRLSFDDCAWVAGTPPAAGAHAAKTRYRQQDAACRLSPGAAPGTFELSFEQPQWAVTPGQSAVLYDGEVCLGGGVIATASALPQPPATAALQA
;
A
#
# COMPACT_ATOMS: atom_id res chain seq x y z
N ILE A 1 27.33 -9.76 -20.12
CA ILE A 1 26.91 -10.29 -18.82
C ILE A 1 26.15 -11.57 -19.10
N GLU A 2 26.48 -12.66 -18.40
CA GLU A 2 25.75 -13.92 -18.51
C GLU A 2 24.31 -13.75 -17.98
N ILE A 3 23.35 -14.43 -18.61
CA ILE A 3 21.94 -14.34 -18.23
C ILE A 3 21.48 -15.74 -17.85
N GLU A 4 21.08 -15.89 -16.59
CA GLU A 4 20.51 -17.13 -16.06
C GLU A 4 19.00 -16.97 -15.84
N HIS A 5 18.27 -18.05 -16.11
CA HIS A 5 16.83 -18.12 -15.92
C HIS A 5 16.50 -19.02 -14.74
N VAL A 6 15.85 -18.46 -13.73
CA VAL A 6 15.45 -19.17 -12.51
C VAL A 6 13.94 -19.08 -12.34
N ASN A 7 13.30 -20.17 -11.93
CA ASN A 7 11.86 -20.24 -11.74
C ASN A 7 11.51 -20.35 -10.25
N PHE A 8 10.88 -19.30 -9.72
CA PHE A 8 10.37 -19.24 -8.34
C PHE A 8 8.83 -19.27 -8.28
N ALA A 9 8.16 -19.84 -9.29
CA ALA A 9 6.69 -19.83 -9.36
C ALA A 9 6.03 -20.59 -8.21
N ALA A 10 6.66 -21.65 -7.70
CA ALA A 10 6.15 -22.43 -6.57
C ALA A 10 6.19 -21.60 -5.28
N GLU A 11 7.35 -21.03 -4.95
CA GLU A 11 7.54 -20.17 -3.77
C GLU A 11 6.65 -18.93 -3.86
N TYR A 12 6.49 -18.36 -5.05
CA TYR A 12 5.60 -17.22 -5.26
C TYR A 12 4.14 -17.59 -4.96
N THR A 13 3.68 -18.74 -5.48
CA THR A 13 2.31 -19.20 -5.27
C THR A 13 2.02 -19.44 -3.80
N GLU A 14 2.94 -20.11 -3.11
CA GLU A 14 2.78 -20.49 -1.70
C GLU A 14 2.89 -19.29 -0.76
N ARG A 15 3.89 -18.41 -0.95
CA ARG A 15 4.25 -17.39 0.05
C ARG A 15 3.66 -16.02 -0.23
N VAL A 16 3.32 -15.72 -1.48
CA VAL A 16 2.81 -14.40 -1.89
C VAL A 16 1.36 -14.50 -2.32
N PHE A 17 1.06 -15.39 -3.27
CA PHE A 17 -0.26 -15.44 -3.89
C PHE A 17 -1.32 -16.02 -2.95
N ALA A 18 -1.01 -17.05 -2.18
CA ALA A 18 -1.92 -17.61 -1.19
C ALA A 18 -2.32 -16.58 -0.13
N GLU A 19 -1.36 -15.83 0.41
CA GLU A 19 -1.62 -14.76 1.39
C GLU A 19 -2.48 -13.64 0.78
N PHE A 20 -2.12 -13.21 -0.43
CA PHE A 20 -2.89 -12.23 -1.17
C PHE A 20 -4.37 -12.63 -1.31
N LEU A 21 -4.67 -13.89 -1.64
CA LEU A 21 -6.06 -14.37 -1.71
C LEU A 21 -6.74 -14.42 -0.34
N ARG A 22 -6.02 -14.88 0.70
CA ARG A 22 -6.52 -14.95 2.09
C ARG A 22 -6.96 -13.57 2.59
N GLU A 23 -6.14 -12.56 2.37
CA GLU A 23 -6.40 -11.17 2.75
C GLU A 23 -7.65 -10.61 2.05
N TYR A 24 -7.79 -10.85 0.74
CA TYR A 24 -8.99 -10.43 0.01
C TYR A 24 -10.25 -11.16 0.47
N GLN A 25 -10.16 -12.45 0.81
CA GLN A 25 -11.28 -13.21 1.38
C GLN A 25 -11.72 -12.65 2.73
N ALA A 26 -10.76 -12.17 3.53
CA ALA A 26 -11.02 -11.47 4.79
C ALA A 26 -11.51 -10.02 4.59
N GLY A 27 -11.75 -9.57 3.36
CA GLY A 27 -12.23 -8.23 3.05
C GLY A 27 -11.18 -7.13 3.18
N ARG A 28 -9.90 -7.49 3.39
CA ARG A 28 -8.77 -6.56 3.45
C ARG A 28 -8.24 -6.25 2.05
N THR A 29 -7.32 -5.29 1.95
CA THR A 29 -6.65 -4.96 0.68
C THR A 29 -5.14 -5.16 0.84
N PRO A 30 -4.60 -6.33 0.48
CA PRO A 30 -3.18 -6.64 0.65
C PRO A 30 -2.28 -5.86 -0.31
N ASN A 31 -0.99 -5.80 0.02
CA ASN A 31 0.06 -5.35 -0.88
C ASN A 31 1.00 -6.52 -1.27
N PRO A 32 0.74 -7.23 -2.39
CA PRO A 32 1.54 -8.39 -2.78
C PRO A 32 2.97 -8.04 -3.18
N ASP A 33 3.26 -6.79 -3.57
CA ASP A 33 4.61 -6.39 -3.97
C ASP A 33 5.56 -6.29 -2.76
N VAL A 34 5.03 -5.95 -1.58
CA VAL A 34 5.78 -6.00 -0.30
C VAL A 34 6.21 -7.43 0.00
N LEU A 35 5.28 -8.39 -0.09
CA LEU A 35 5.56 -9.80 0.15
C LEU A 35 6.48 -10.40 -0.93
N CYS A 36 6.29 -10.04 -2.20
CA CYS A 36 7.18 -10.46 -3.28
C CYS A 36 8.64 -10.03 -3.04
N ASN A 37 8.85 -8.81 -2.55
CA ASN A 37 10.19 -8.38 -2.16
C ASN A 37 10.71 -9.23 -0.99
N ALA A 38 9.96 -9.33 0.11
CA ALA A 38 10.40 -10.03 1.30
C ALA A 38 10.68 -11.53 1.08
N GLU A 39 9.83 -12.23 0.33
CA GLU A 39 9.83 -13.69 0.21
C GLU A 39 10.53 -14.21 -1.05
N ILE A 40 10.55 -13.42 -2.13
CA ILE A 40 11.05 -13.86 -3.44
C ILE A 40 12.33 -13.12 -3.76
N LYS A 41 12.30 -11.80 -3.92
CA LYS A 41 13.46 -11.05 -4.42
C LYS A 41 14.63 -10.99 -3.43
N PHE A 42 14.34 -10.87 -2.14
CA PHE A 42 15.38 -10.75 -1.10
C PHE A 42 15.49 -11.98 -0.20
N LYS A 43 14.80 -13.07 -0.56
CA LYS A 43 14.91 -14.36 0.13
C LYS A 43 15.20 -15.46 -0.88
N ALA A 44 14.22 -15.93 -1.65
CA ALA A 44 14.47 -17.03 -2.62
C ALA A 44 15.59 -16.71 -3.64
N PHE A 45 15.56 -15.52 -4.24
CA PHE A 45 16.58 -15.07 -5.19
C PHE A 45 17.93 -14.78 -4.51
N LEU A 46 17.92 -14.16 -3.33
CA LEU A 46 19.14 -13.94 -2.54
C LEU A 46 19.81 -15.27 -2.19
N ASP A 47 19.07 -16.21 -1.62
CA ASP A 47 19.56 -17.53 -1.23
C ASP A 47 20.12 -18.29 -2.44
N HIS A 48 19.46 -18.18 -3.60
CA HIS A 48 19.94 -18.77 -4.84
C HIS A 48 21.26 -18.13 -5.31
N ALA A 49 21.33 -16.80 -5.35
CA ALA A 49 22.55 -16.08 -5.74
C ALA A 49 23.74 -16.40 -4.81
N MET A 50 23.52 -16.49 -3.50
CA MET A 50 24.57 -16.88 -2.54
C MET A 50 25.05 -18.31 -2.79
N ARG A 51 24.17 -19.25 -3.15
CA ARG A 51 24.57 -20.63 -3.52
C ARG A 51 25.40 -20.70 -4.79
N LEU A 52 25.18 -19.77 -5.73
CA LEU A 52 26.01 -19.63 -6.93
C LEU A 52 27.37 -18.96 -6.66
N GLY A 53 27.62 -18.52 -5.41
CA GLY A 53 28.87 -17.88 -5.01
C GLY A 53 28.91 -16.36 -5.22
N ALA A 54 27.76 -15.71 -5.39
CA ALA A 54 27.72 -14.24 -5.44
C ALA A 54 27.99 -13.63 -4.05
N ASP A 55 28.69 -12.50 -4.00
CA ASP A 55 28.91 -11.76 -2.75
C ASP A 55 27.70 -10.92 -2.33
N GLN A 56 26.98 -10.38 -3.32
CA GLN A 56 25.81 -9.50 -3.17
C GLN A 56 24.86 -9.64 -4.37
N ILE A 57 23.60 -9.26 -4.20
CA ILE A 57 22.63 -9.09 -5.28
C ILE A 57 22.42 -7.61 -5.57
N ALA A 58 22.15 -7.25 -6.82
CA ALA A 58 21.74 -5.90 -7.21
C ALA A 58 20.33 -5.91 -7.77
N THR A 59 19.53 -4.90 -7.42
CA THR A 59 18.18 -4.75 -7.98
C THR A 59 17.94 -3.34 -8.49
N GLY A 60 17.00 -3.20 -9.45
CA GLY A 60 16.60 -1.91 -10.00
C GLY A 60 15.65 -1.11 -9.11
N HIS A 61 15.62 -1.35 -7.80
CA HIS A 61 14.78 -0.58 -6.88
C HIS A 61 15.38 0.81 -6.64
N TYR A 62 14.51 1.82 -6.62
CA TYR A 62 14.84 3.20 -6.25
C TYR A 62 14.80 3.33 -4.73
N ALA A 63 15.78 2.72 -4.07
CA ALA A 63 16.04 2.84 -2.64
C ALA A 63 17.56 2.86 -2.45
N ARG A 64 18.06 3.21 -1.27
CA ARG A 64 19.50 3.16 -1.00
C ARG A 64 19.76 2.33 0.24
N VAL A 65 20.99 1.87 0.39
CA VAL A 65 21.45 1.13 1.56
C VAL A 65 22.74 1.75 2.06
N ARG A 66 22.87 1.93 3.37
CA ARG A 66 24.06 2.51 4.02
C ARG A 66 24.44 1.69 5.23
N LEU A 67 25.74 1.41 5.41
CA LEU A 67 26.25 0.95 6.70
C LEU A 67 26.46 2.17 7.61
N ASN A 68 25.70 2.26 8.69
CA ASN A 68 25.84 3.34 9.66
C ASN A 68 27.08 3.09 10.53
N GLY A 69 28.08 3.98 10.43
CA GLY A 69 29.34 3.85 11.17
C GLY A 69 29.22 3.97 12.69
N ALA A 70 28.17 4.64 13.20
CA ALA A 70 27.95 4.79 14.64
C ALA A 70 27.27 3.55 15.26
N THR A 71 26.39 2.89 14.52
CA THR A 71 25.61 1.74 15.04
C THR A 71 26.11 0.38 14.53
N GLY A 72 26.91 0.37 13.47
CA GLY A 72 27.33 -0.85 12.77
C GLY A 72 26.20 -1.57 12.04
N ARG A 73 25.04 -0.93 11.85
CA ARG A 73 23.84 -1.52 11.22
C ARG A 73 23.65 -1.01 9.79
N HIS A 74 23.06 -1.85 8.95
CA HIS A 74 22.61 -1.46 7.62
C HIS A 74 21.27 -0.72 7.71
N GLU A 75 21.19 0.45 7.08
CA GLU A 75 19.99 1.27 6.98
C GLU A 75 19.42 1.16 5.58
N LEU A 76 18.10 1.00 5.50
CA LEU A 76 17.35 1.19 4.26
C LEU A 76 16.98 2.67 4.17
N LEU A 77 17.35 3.32 3.07
CA LEU A 77 17.09 4.73 2.84
C LEU A 77 16.14 4.92 1.65
N LYS A 78 15.42 6.04 1.64
CA LYS A 78 14.66 6.48 0.46
C LYS A 78 15.57 6.68 -0.74
N GLY A 79 15.06 6.40 -1.93
CA GLY A 79 15.72 6.77 -3.18
C GLY A 79 15.80 8.30 -3.34
N LEU A 80 16.81 8.80 -4.06
CA LEU A 80 16.96 10.24 -4.29
C LEU A 80 15.83 10.85 -5.12
N ASP A 81 15.20 10.07 -6.00
CA ASP A 81 13.99 10.47 -6.72
C ASP A 81 12.73 10.24 -5.87
N PRO A 82 12.11 11.29 -5.29
CA PRO A 82 10.98 11.10 -4.39
C PRO A 82 9.74 10.53 -5.10
N SER A 83 9.63 10.73 -6.42
CA SER A 83 8.50 10.23 -7.22
C SER A 83 8.60 8.72 -7.51
N LYS A 84 9.81 8.16 -7.36
CA LYS A 84 10.13 6.76 -7.61
C LYS A 84 10.62 6.00 -6.39
N ASP A 85 10.86 6.65 -5.25
CA ASP A 85 11.26 6.01 -3.99
C ASP A 85 10.45 4.73 -3.73
N GLN A 86 11.15 3.61 -3.63
CA GLN A 86 10.57 2.28 -3.43
C GLN A 86 10.87 1.70 -2.03
N SER A 87 11.45 2.49 -1.12
CA SER A 87 11.71 2.07 0.26
C SER A 87 10.45 1.52 0.97
N TYR A 88 9.27 2.06 0.64
CA TYR A 88 7.98 1.59 1.14
C TYR A 88 7.76 0.10 0.87
N PHE A 89 8.12 -0.41 -0.31
CA PHE A 89 7.94 -1.83 -0.64
C PHE A 89 9.03 -2.73 -0.08
N LEU A 90 10.08 -2.14 0.49
CA LEU A 90 11.25 -2.82 1.03
C LEU A 90 11.29 -2.77 2.56
N HIS A 91 10.26 -2.23 3.21
CA HIS A 91 10.26 -2.01 4.66
C HIS A 91 10.41 -3.28 5.51
N ARG A 92 10.15 -4.47 4.92
CA ARG A 92 10.31 -5.76 5.59
C ARG A 92 11.71 -6.35 5.49
N LEU A 93 12.65 -5.69 4.81
CA LEU A 93 14.02 -6.19 4.70
C LEU A 93 14.76 -6.11 6.03
N ASN A 94 15.50 -7.17 6.34
CA ASN A 94 16.31 -7.26 7.56
C ASN A 94 17.80 -6.97 7.30
N GLN A 95 18.59 -6.95 8.37
CA GLN A 95 20.03 -6.67 8.33
C GLN A 95 20.81 -7.63 7.42
N ALA A 96 20.52 -8.93 7.47
CA ALA A 96 21.23 -9.93 6.67
C ALA A 96 20.95 -9.74 5.17
N GLN A 97 19.70 -9.41 4.82
CA GLN A 97 19.31 -9.12 3.44
C GLN A 97 19.95 -7.83 2.93
N LEU A 98 19.92 -6.76 3.73
CA LEU A 98 20.50 -5.47 3.34
C LEU A 98 22.03 -5.53 3.20
N ALA A 99 22.72 -6.29 4.05
CA ALA A 99 24.18 -6.46 3.98
C ALA A 99 24.64 -7.08 2.64
N ARG A 100 23.76 -7.86 2.00
CA ARG A 100 24.02 -8.57 0.74
C ARG A 100 23.32 -7.94 -0.46
N THR A 101 22.86 -6.70 -0.35
CA THR A 101 22.05 -6.05 -1.39
C THR A 101 22.67 -4.74 -1.85
N LEU A 102 22.59 -4.48 -3.16
CA LEU A 102 22.92 -3.23 -3.81
C LEU A 102 21.68 -2.64 -4.50
N PHE A 103 21.56 -1.31 -4.46
CA PHE A 103 20.52 -0.56 -5.16
C PHE A 103 21.13 0.53 -6.07
N PRO A 104 21.74 0.16 -7.22
CA PRO A 104 22.56 1.09 -8.01
C PRO A 104 21.80 2.32 -8.52
N VAL A 105 20.49 2.18 -8.78
CA VAL A 105 19.65 3.27 -9.29
C VAL A 105 19.05 4.14 -8.19
N GLY A 106 19.27 3.81 -6.92
CA GLY A 106 18.78 4.57 -5.78
C GLY A 106 19.35 5.98 -5.66
N GLU A 107 20.57 6.18 -6.18
CA GLU A 107 21.30 7.45 -6.21
C GLU A 107 20.97 8.30 -7.44
N LEU A 108 20.01 7.89 -8.27
CA LEU A 108 19.72 8.54 -9.54
C LEU A 108 18.26 8.93 -9.67
N HIS A 109 18.01 10.07 -10.30
CA HIS A 109 16.69 10.39 -10.81
C HIS A 109 16.31 9.47 -11.96
N LYS A 110 15.01 9.18 -12.11
CA LYS A 110 14.53 8.32 -13.21
C LYS A 110 14.92 8.85 -14.58
N SER A 111 14.88 10.17 -14.75
CA SER A 111 15.32 10.86 -15.97
C SER A 111 16.76 10.52 -16.31
N GLU A 112 17.63 10.49 -15.30
CA GLU A 112 19.04 10.19 -15.45
C GLU A 112 19.28 8.72 -15.81
N VAL A 113 18.58 7.79 -15.17
CA VAL A 113 18.63 6.37 -15.55
C VAL A 113 18.19 6.16 -17.01
N ARG A 114 17.20 6.92 -17.48
CA ARG A 114 16.74 6.88 -18.88
C ARG A 114 17.77 7.46 -19.85
N ARG A 115 18.43 8.56 -19.46
CA ARG A 115 19.53 9.17 -20.24
C ARG A 115 20.67 8.18 -20.41
N LEU A 116 21.18 7.63 -19.30
CA LEU A 116 22.27 6.64 -19.30
C LEU A 116 21.92 5.41 -20.14
N ALA A 117 20.70 4.88 -19.99
CA ALA A 117 20.24 3.73 -20.77
C ALA A 117 20.20 4.02 -22.29
N ALA A 118 19.84 5.25 -22.69
CA ALA A 118 19.85 5.66 -24.09
C ALA A 118 21.28 5.85 -24.63
N GLU A 119 22.18 6.43 -23.82
CA GLU A 119 23.58 6.67 -24.20
C GLU A 119 24.36 5.38 -24.44
N ILE A 120 24.15 4.37 -23.60
CA ILE A 120 24.80 3.05 -23.77
C ILE A 120 24.03 2.12 -24.73
N GLY A 121 22.94 2.61 -25.34
CA GLY A 121 22.20 1.88 -26.37
C GLY A 121 21.38 0.68 -25.85
N LEU A 122 20.87 0.71 -24.62
CA LEU A 122 20.02 -0.39 -24.13
C LEU A 122 18.69 -0.45 -24.92
N PRO A 123 18.28 -1.64 -25.40
CA PRO A 123 17.06 -1.79 -26.22
C PRO A 123 15.79 -1.44 -25.46
N ASN A 124 15.81 -1.49 -24.13
CA ASN A 124 14.69 -1.15 -23.26
C ASN A 124 14.69 0.32 -22.77
N ALA A 125 15.60 1.17 -23.25
CA ALA A 125 15.75 2.55 -22.77
C ALA A 125 14.45 3.37 -22.84
N LYS A 126 13.61 3.14 -23.86
CA LYS A 126 12.31 3.82 -24.05
C LYS A 126 11.09 3.04 -23.53
N LYS A 127 11.28 1.83 -22.99
CA LYS A 127 10.17 0.98 -22.50
C LYS A 127 9.48 1.66 -21.32
N LYS A 128 8.16 1.84 -21.36
CA LYS A 128 7.38 2.41 -20.25
C LYS A 128 7.59 1.61 -18.96
N ASP A 129 7.50 2.28 -17.82
CA ASP A 129 7.54 1.62 -16.51
C ASP A 129 6.33 0.68 -16.38
N SER A 130 6.53 -0.50 -15.81
CA SER A 130 5.45 -1.43 -15.53
C SER A 130 4.44 -0.80 -14.57
N THR A 131 3.16 -1.01 -14.86
CA THR A 131 2.04 -0.61 -13.98
C THR A 131 1.28 -1.86 -13.52
N GLY A 132 0.61 -1.76 -12.37
CA GLY A 132 -0.09 -2.88 -11.75
C GLY A 132 0.81 -3.76 -10.89
N ILE A 133 0.24 -4.86 -10.40
CA ILE A 133 0.92 -5.81 -9.52
C ILE A 133 1.90 -6.67 -10.32
N CYS A 134 3.10 -6.89 -9.79
CA CYS A 134 4.26 -7.42 -10.50
C CYS A 134 3.98 -8.66 -11.38
N PHE A 135 3.16 -9.61 -10.92
CA PHE A 135 2.90 -10.88 -11.60
C PHE A 135 1.63 -10.89 -12.47
N ILE A 136 0.69 -9.98 -12.21
CA ILE A 136 -0.56 -9.89 -12.99
C ILE A 136 -0.28 -9.17 -14.31
N GLY A 137 0.60 -8.17 -14.27
CA GLY A 137 0.86 -7.26 -15.39
C GLY A 137 -0.34 -6.36 -15.67
N GLU A 138 -0.45 -5.90 -16.91
CA GLU A 138 -1.47 -4.95 -17.37
C GLU A 138 -2.81 -5.65 -17.71
N ARG A 139 -3.36 -6.42 -16.77
CA ARG A 139 -4.65 -7.11 -16.94
C ARG A 139 -5.74 -6.47 -16.07
N PRO A 140 -7.03 -6.55 -16.46
CA PRO A 140 -8.13 -6.09 -15.62
C PRO A 140 -8.13 -6.82 -14.28
N PHE A 141 -7.78 -6.10 -13.21
CA PHE A 141 -7.58 -6.69 -11.88
C PHE A 141 -8.81 -7.41 -11.33
N ARG A 142 -10.01 -6.87 -11.58
CA ARG A 142 -11.28 -7.47 -11.18
C ARG A 142 -11.51 -8.83 -11.84
N GLU A 143 -11.26 -8.94 -13.14
CA GLU A 143 -11.40 -10.21 -13.88
C GLU A 143 -10.39 -11.24 -13.41
N PHE A 144 -9.16 -10.80 -13.13
CA PHE A 144 -8.14 -11.67 -12.56
C PHE A 144 -8.57 -12.25 -11.21
N LEU A 145 -8.99 -11.39 -10.27
CA LEU A 145 -9.45 -11.83 -8.94
C LEU A 145 -10.69 -12.74 -9.03
N GLY A 146 -11.61 -12.48 -9.96
CA GLY A 146 -12.82 -13.28 -10.15
C GLY A 146 -12.59 -14.74 -10.52
N ARG A 147 -11.37 -15.10 -10.96
CA ARG A 147 -10.98 -16.50 -11.21
C ARG A 147 -10.71 -17.30 -9.93
N TYR A 148 -10.38 -16.60 -8.84
CA TYR A 148 -9.95 -17.21 -7.57
C TYR A 148 -10.92 -16.95 -6.43
N LEU A 149 -11.67 -15.84 -6.50
CA LEU A 149 -12.61 -15.42 -5.47
C LEU A 149 -14.04 -15.49 -5.98
N LYS A 150 -14.92 -16.09 -5.17
CA LYS A 150 -16.35 -16.13 -5.47
C LYS A 150 -16.93 -14.71 -5.39
N SER A 151 -17.63 -14.30 -6.44
CA SER A 151 -18.45 -13.09 -6.46
C SER A 151 -19.63 -13.27 -5.51
N GLN A 152 -19.78 -12.36 -4.54
CA GLN A 152 -20.92 -12.31 -3.61
C GLN A 152 -21.57 -10.93 -3.68
N PRO A 153 -22.48 -10.70 -4.65
CA PRO A 153 -23.09 -9.39 -4.83
C PRO A 153 -23.94 -8.97 -3.63
N GLY A 154 -23.89 -7.68 -3.28
CA GLY A 154 -24.61 -7.10 -2.16
C GLY A 154 -24.98 -5.64 -2.41
N PRO A 155 -25.77 -5.00 -1.53
CA PRO A 155 -26.21 -3.62 -1.71
C PRO A 155 -25.04 -2.64 -1.54
N ILE A 156 -25.08 -1.56 -2.34
CA ILE A 156 -24.30 -0.35 -2.10
C ILE A 156 -25.23 0.67 -1.43
N LYS A 157 -24.83 1.20 -0.27
CA LYS A 157 -25.60 2.18 0.49
C LYS A 157 -24.81 3.46 0.75
N ASP A 158 -25.49 4.58 0.89
CA ASP A 158 -24.87 5.82 1.37
C ASP A 158 -24.82 5.89 2.91
N GLU A 159 -24.29 6.99 3.45
CA GLU A 159 -24.20 7.23 4.89
C GLU A 159 -25.55 7.33 5.60
N ARG A 160 -26.64 7.54 4.85
CA ARG A 160 -28.02 7.59 5.35
C ARG A 160 -28.74 6.25 5.23
N GLY A 161 -28.05 5.21 4.76
CA GLY A 161 -28.60 3.88 4.52
C GLY A 161 -29.45 3.75 3.25
N ARG A 162 -29.50 4.79 2.39
CA ARG A 162 -30.21 4.72 1.10
C ARG A 162 -29.45 3.79 0.16
N THR A 163 -30.15 2.81 -0.41
CA THR A 163 -29.56 1.91 -1.41
C THR A 163 -29.37 2.64 -2.74
N LEU A 164 -28.13 2.69 -3.21
CA LEU A 164 -27.71 3.38 -4.44
C LEU A 164 -27.45 2.42 -5.61
N GLY A 165 -27.26 1.14 -5.32
CA GLY A 165 -26.92 0.16 -6.34
C GLY A 165 -26.52 -1.18 -5.73
N ARG A 166 -25.78 -1.98 -6.51
CA ARG A 166 -25.27 -3.29 -6.08
C ARG A 166 -23.79 -3.42 -6.45
N HIS A 167 -23.00 -3.97 -5.54
CA HIS A 167 -21.61 -4.29 -5.79
C HIS A 167 -21.47 -5.75 -6.26
N VAL A 168 -20.34 -6.07 -6.88
CA VAL A 168 -20.04 -7.45 -7.33
C VAL A 168 -19.36 -8.32 -6.26
N GLY A 169 -19.03 -7.74 -5.12
CA GLY A 169 -18.44 -8.44 -3.96
C GLY A 169 -17.45 -7.54 -3.25
N LEU A 170 -17.43 -7.54 -1.92
CA LEU A 170 -16.68 -6.57 -1.12
C LEU A 170 -15.16 -6.63 -1.37
N SER A 171 -14.62 -7.81 -1.67
CA SER A 171 -13.19 -8.00 -1.99
C SER A 171 -12.74 -7.23 -3.23
N PHE A 172 -13.65 -6.82 -4.13
CA PHE A 172 -13.32 -6.04 -5.32
C PHE A 172 -13.27 -4.52 -5.08
N TYR A 173 -13.37 -4.09 -3.81
CA TYR A 173 -13.42 -2.69 -3.43
C TYR A 173 -12.43 -2.37 -2.31
N THR A 174 -11.73 -1.25 -2.47
CA THR A 174 -10.76 -0.70 -1.51
C THR A 174 -11.32 0.58 -0.92
N LEU A 175 -11.01 0.89 0.34
CA LEU A 175 -11.43 2.18 0.92
C LEU A 175 -10.81 3.34 0.12
N GLY A 176 -11.57 4.43 -0.03
CA GLY A 176 -11.20 5.56 -0.88
C GLY A 176 -11.31 5.29 -2.39
N GLN A 177 -11.78 4.11 -2.82
CA GLN A 177 -11.97 3.83 -4.25
C GLN A 177 -13.12 4.67 -4.83
N ARG A 178 -12.84 5.39 -5.92
CA ARG A 178 -13.82 6.17 -6.69
C ARG A 178 -14.40 5.39 -7.89
N GLN A 179 -13.53 4.74 -8.65
CA GLN A 179 -13.91 4.12 -9.93
C GLN A 179 -14.58 2.75 -9.74
N GLY A 180 -15.42 2.36 -10.69
CA GLY A 180 -16.02 1.02 -10.72
C GLY A 180 -17.15 0.78 -9.71
N LEU A 181 -17.71 1.86 -9.15
CA LEU A 181 -18.90 1.84 -8.28
C LEU A 181 -20.22 1.70 -9.05
N GLY A 182 -20.27 2.13 -10.32
CA GLY A 182 -21.48 2.08 -11.14
C GLY A 182 -22.59 3.02 -10.67
N ILE A 183 -22.26 4.04 -9.87
CA ILE A 183 -23.19 5.03 -9.33
C ILE A 183 -23.15 6.28 -10.21
N GLY A 184 -24.24 6.57 -10.92
CA GLY A 184 -24.36 7.76 -11.76
C GLY A 184 -25.68 8.50 -11.52
N GLY A 185 -25.62 9.83 -11.43
CA GLY A 185 -26.78 10.72 -11.58
C GLY A 185 -27.94 10.50 -10.61
N ILE A 186 -27.67 10.22 -9.32
CA ILE A 186 -28.73 10.15 -8.30
C ILE A 186 -29.24 11.57 -8.03
N LYS A 187 -30.37 11.93 -8.64
CA LYS A 187 -31.08 13.16 -8.31
C LYS A 187 -31.78 12.97 -6.98
N ASP A 188 -31.50 13.82 -6.00
CA ASP A 188 -32.38 13.92 -4.84
C ASP A 188 -33.80 14.28 -5.31
N LYS A 189 -34.82 13.62 -4.72
CA LYS A 189 -36.23 13.91 -5.03
C LYS A 189 -36.51 15.38 -4.72
N GLY A 190 -36.64 16.22 -5.76
CA GLY A 190 -36.89 17.66 -5.66
C GLY A 190 -35.77 18.57 -6.19
N ALA A 191 -34.62 18.03 -6.63
CA ALA A 191 -33.54 18.86 -7.17
C ALA A 191 -33.92 19.48 -8.53
N ALA A 192 -33.80 20.81 -8.64
CA ALA A 192 -34.05 21.57 -9.87
C ALA A 192 -33.16 21.07 -11.02
N ARG A 193 -33.69 21.09 -12.26
CA ARG A 193 -32.94 20.72 -13.47
C ARG A 193 -31.71 21.64 -13.60
N GLY A 194 -30.52 21.08 -13.38
CA GLY A 194 -29.24 21.74 -13.70
C GLY A 194 -28.41 22.26 -12.53
N GLY A 195 -28.78 22.03 -11.27
CA GLY A 195 -28.16 22.70 -10.11
C GLY A 195 -27.58 21.78 -9.02
N GLY A 196 -26.77 20.77 -9.35
CA GLY A 196 -26.09 19.96 -8.35
C GLY A 196 -24.64 19.69 -8.73
N ALA A 197 -23.68 20.29 -8.00
CA ALA A 197 -22.29 19.90 -8.05
C ALA A 197 -22.20 18.44 -7.56
N HIS A 198 -22.22 17.49 -8.50
CA HIS A 198 -22.16 16.06 -8.16
C HIS A 198 -20.74 15.71 -7.71
N GLU A 199 -20.49 15.88 -6.41
CA GLU A 199 -19.25 15.40 -5.80
C GLU A 199 -19.10 13.89 -6.03
N PRO A 200 -17.88 13.41 -6.33
CA PRO A 200 -17.64 12.01 -6.62
C PRO A 200 -17.91 11.11 -5.41
N TRP A 201 -18.40 9.91 -5.68
CA TRP A 201 -18.60 8.86 -4.67
C TRP A 201 -17.29 8.11 -4.40
N PHE A 202 -17.07 7.76 -3.14
CA PHE A 202 -15.94 6.98 -2.67
C PHE A 202 -16.41 5.86 -1.73
N VAL A 203 -15.72 4.72 -1.74
CA VAL A 203 -15.92 3.66 -0.75
C VAL A 203 -15.43 4.14 0.61
N ALA A 204 -16.33 4.22 1.59
CA ALA A 204 -15.99 4.60 2.96
C ALA A 204 -15.87 3.39 3.89
N ARG A 205 -16.74 2.38 3.75
CA ARG A 205 -16.74 1.20 4.63
C ARG A 205 -17.13 -0.07 3.88
N LYS A 206 -16.70 -1.20 4.42
CA LYS A 206 -17.10 -2.55 4.02
C LYS A 206 -17.71 -3.23 5.24
N ASP A 207 -19.01 -3.48 5.22
CA ASP A 207 -19.69 -4.27 6.24
C ASP A 207 -19.75 -5.72 5.76
N LEU A 208 -18.82 -6.54 6.27
CA LEU A 208 -18.72 -7.95 5.89
C LEU A 208 -19.90 -8.78 6.42
N ALA A 209 -20.45 -8.44 7.58
CA ALA A 209 -21.55 -9.18 8.19
C ALA A 209 -22.86 -8.95 7.42
N ALA A 210 -23.13 -7.70 7.03
CA ALA A 210 -24.30 -7.35 6.22
C ALA A 210 -24.07 -7.45 4.70
N ASN A 211 -22.88 -7.90 4.27
CA ASN A 211 -22.42 -7.87 2.87
C ASN A 211 -22.78 -6.55 2.15
N THR A 212 -22.48 -5.42 2.79
CA THR A 212 -22.89 -4.09 2.33
C THR A 212 -21.67 -3.20 2.09
N LEU A 213 -21.62 -2.57 0.92
CA LEU A 213 -20.61 -1.55 0.60
C LEU A 213 -21.19 -0.17 0.95
N VAL A 214 -20.51 0.58 1.81
CA VAL A 214 -20.95 1.93 2.17
C VAL A 214 -20.09 2.95 1.45
N VAL A 215 -20.74 3.88 0.75
CA VAL A 215 -20.11 4.93 -0.04
C VAL A 215 -20.52 6.31 0.46
N VAL A 216 -19.68 7.31 0.23
CA VAL A 216 -19.91 8.71 0.62
C VAL A 216 -19.49 9.64 -0.51
N GLN A 217 -20.05 10.85 -0.53
CA GLN A 217 -19.63 11.90 -1.47
C GLN A 217 -18.57 12.80 -0.85
N GLY A 218 -17.66 13.29 -1.69
CA GLY A 218 -16.63 14.25 -1.29
C GLY A 218 -15.35 13.57 -0.77
N HIS A 219 -14.20 14.10 -1.19
CA HIS A 219 -12.89 13.54 -0.82
C HIS A 219 -12.58 13.76 0.67
N GLU A 220 -13.12 14.83 1.25
CA GLU A 220 -12.90 15.26 2.64
C GLU A 220 -13.93 14.69 3.62
N HIS A 221 -14.78 13.76 3.16
CA HIS A 221 -15.81 13.18 4.02
C HIS A 221 -15.18 12.54 5.29
N PRO A 222 -15.68 12.81 6.51
CA PRO A 222 -15.05 12.36 7.76
C PRO A 222 -14.78 10.85 7.83
N TRP A 223 -15.64 10.02 7.25
CA TRP A 223 -15.43 8.57 7.20
C TRP A 223 -14.26 8.10 6.33
N LEU A 224 -13.71 8.97 5.47
CA LEU A 224 -12.49 8.71 4.70
C LEU A 224 -11.25 9.22 5.42
N LEU A 225 -11.37 9.90 6.56
CA LEU A 225 -10.27 10.54 7.27
C LEU A 225 -10.04 9.83 8.60
N SER A 226 -8.82 9.40 8.89
CA SER A 226 -8.47 8.71 10.14
C SER A 226 -7.30 9.36 10.85
N GLN A 227 -7.45 9.67 12.14
CA GLN A 227 -6.35 10.20 12.97
C GLN A 227 -5.56 9.13 13.70
N ARG A 228 -6.08 7.90 13.77
CA ARG A 228 -5.40 6.78 14.43
C ARG A 228 -5.51 5.52 13.61
N LEU A 229 -4.45 4.72 13.63
CA LEU A 229 -4.45 3.35 13.12
C LEU A 229 -3.67 2.45 14.06
N SER A 230 -4.00 1.16 14.05
CA SER A 230 -3.17 0.12 14.62
C SER A 230 -2.62 -0.78 13.53
N PHE A 231 -1.44 -1.32 13.76
CA PHE A 231 -0.78 -2.23 12.85
C PHE A 231 -0.05 -3.33 13.62
N ASP A 232 0.04 -4.49 12.97
CA ASP A 232 0.68 -5.71 13.46
C ASP A 232 1.57 -6.31 12.35
N ASP A 233 1.98 -7.58 12.48
CA ASP A 233 2.89 -8.25 11.53
C ASP A 233 4.11 -7.38 11.17
N CYS A 234 4.74 -6.86 12.23
CA CYS A 234 5.78 -5.85 12.11
C CYS A 234 7.12 -6.45 11.72
N ALA A 235 7.79 -5.79 10.79
CA ALA A 235 9.18 -6.04 10.42
C ALA A 235 9.96 -4.73 10.54
N TRP A 236 11.05 -4.79 11.30
CA TRP A 236 11.90 -3.63 11.58
C TRP A 236 13.25 -3.83 10.91
N VAL A 237 13.69 -2.82 10.16
CA VAL A 237 14.95 -2.89 9.40
C VAL A 237 16.12 -3.13 10.36
N ALA A 238 16.15 -2.42 11.48
CA ALA A 238 17.16 -2.57 12.52
C ALA A 238 17.03 -3.88 13.34
N GLY A 239 15.99 -4.68 13.13
CA GLY A 239 15.69 -5.91 13.88
C GLY A 239 14.98 -5.66 15.22
N THR A 240 14.76 -4.41 15.61
CA THR A 240 14.04 -4.02 16.83
C THR A 240 13.14 -2.81 16.52
N PRO A 241 12.00 -2.66 17.23
CA PRO A 241 11.12 -1.52 17.01
C PRO A 241 11.83 -0.20 17.35
N PRO A 242 11.53 0.89 16.61
CA PRO A 242 12.02 2.21 16.98
C PRO A 242 11.40 2.66 18.30
N ALA A 243 12.04 3.64 18.94
CA ALA A 243 11.51 4.23 20.16
C ALA A 243 10.12 4.84 19.92
N ALA A 244 9.23 4.71 20.90
CA ALA A 244 7.97 5.43 20.89
C ALA A 244 8.23 6.94 20.85
N GLY A 245 7.43 7.69 20.09
CA GLY A 245 7.69 9.10 19.87
C GLY A 245 7.30 9.60 18.48
N ALA A 246 7.83 10.76 18.12
CA ALA A 246 7.55 11.43 16.86
C ALA A 246 8.33 10.77 15.71
N HIS A 247 7.63 10.48 14.62
CA HIS A 247 8.16 9.87 13.40
C HIS A 247 7.39 10.38 12.18
N ALA A 248 7.85 10.03 10.98
CA ALA A 248 7.04 10.12 9.77
C ALA A 248 6.49 8.73 9.41
N ALA A 249 5.32 8.68 8.77
CA ALA A 249 4.77 7.43 8.26
C ALA A 249 4.06 7.58 6.91
N LYS A 250 4.01 6.48 6.16
CA LYS A 250 3.18 6.31 4.97
C LYS A 250 2.18 5.19 5.22
N THR A 251 0.90 5.42 4.91
CA THR A 251 -0.16 4.39 4.98
C THR A 251 -0.50 3.79 3.62
N ARG A 252 0.09 4.36 2.55
CA ARG A 252 -0.02 3.91 1.17
C ARG A 252 1.20 4.37 0.37
N TYR A 253 1.57 3.60 -0.64
CA TYR A 253 2.60 4.00 -1.59
C TYR A 253 2.23 5.33 -2.30
N ARG A 254 3.22 6.21 -2.45
CA ARG A 254 3.12 7.58 -3.02
C ARG A 254 2.29 8.59 -2.24
N GLN A 255 1.86 8.28 -1.02
CA GLN A 255 1.50 9.33 -0.08
C GLN A 255 2.76 10.10 0.33
N GLN A 256 2.57 11.39 0.60
CA GLN A 256 3.56 12.16 1.34
C GLN A 256 3.72 11.56 2.73
N ASP A 257 4.92 11.72 3.28
CA ASP A 257 5.20 11.41 4.67
C ASP A 257 4.31 12.24 5.59
N ALA A 258 3.54 11.56 6.43
CA ALA A 258 2.71 12.20 7.45
C ALA A 258 3.43 12.17 8.80
N ALA A 259 3.54 13.33 9.44
CA ALA A 259 4.00 13.42 10.82
C ALA A 259 3.05 12.62 11.73
N CYS A 260 3.62 11.75 12.56
CA CYS A 260 2.87 10.83 13.41
C CYS A 260 3.60 10.62 14.75
N ARG A 261 2.87 10.03 15.69
CA ARG A 261 3.44 9.52 16.94
C ARG A 261 3.21 8.01 17.02
N LEU A 262 4.29 7.28 17.22
CA LEU A 262 4.29 5.83 17.47
C LEU A 262 4.12 5.55 18.96
N SER A 263 3.24 4.62 19.29
CA SER A 263 3.10 4.02 20.63
C SER A 263 2.95 2.50 20.54
N PRO A 264 3.30 1.76 21.61
CA PRO A 264 2.92 0.35 21.74
C PRO A 264 1.40 0.20 21.64
N GLY A 265 0.95 -0.88 21.00
CA GLY A 265 -0.46 -1.21 20.90
C GLY A 265 -0.97 -1.99 22.11
N ALA A 266 -2.26 -2.33 22.08
CA ALA A 266 -2.92 -3.03 23.17
C ALA A 266 -2.43 -4.48 23.38
N ALA A 267 -1.79 -5.09 22.39
CA ALA A 267 -1.31 -6.47 22.44
C ALA A 267 0.20 -6.53 22.17
N PRO A 268 0.91 -7.55 22.69
CA PRO A 268 2.32 -7.73 22.39
C PRO A 268 2.59 -7.81 20.88
N GLY A 269 3.56 -7.05 20.41
CA GLY A 269 3.93 -7.00 18.99
C GLY A 269 3.03 -6.14 18.10
N THR A 270 2.02 -5.46 18.66
CA THR A 270 1.20 -4.49 17.94
C THR A 270 1.59 -3.06 18.29
N PHE A 271 1.30 -2.14 17.39
CA PHE A 271 1.65 -0.73 17.51
C PHE A 271 0.51 0.17 17.02
N GLU A 272 0.53 1.41 17.48
CA GLU A 272 -0.43 2.44 17.07
C GLU A 272 0.30 3.66 16.52
N LEU A 273 -0.29 4.28 15.49
CA LEU A 273 0.10 5.60 15.01
C LEU A 273 -1.03 6.57 15.27
N SER A 274 -0.71 7.72 15.86
CA SER A 274 -1.60 8.88 15.91
C SER A 274 -1.07 10.01 15.03
N PHE A 275 -1.95 10.63 14.25
CA PHE A 275 -1.66 11.74 13.36
C PHE A 275 -2.42 12.99 13.82
N GLU A 276 -1.75 14.13 13.81
CA GLU A 276 -2.41 15.43 14.06
C GLU A 276 -3.35 15.75 12.88
N GLN A 277 -2.81 15.65 11.67
CA GLN A 277 -3.57 15.78 10.43
C GLN A 277 -4.20 14.43 10.05
N PRO A 278 -5.52 14.34 9.84
CA PRO A 278 -6.18 13.10 9.48
C PRO A 278 -5.66 12.50 8.17
N GLN A 279 -5.44 11.19 8.14
CA GLN A 279 -4.95 10.45 6.99
C GLN A 279 -6.10 9.93 6.14
N TRP A 280 -5.97 10.13 4.83
CA TRP A 280 -7.01 9.75 3.88
C TRP A 280 -6.98 8.25 3.55
N ALA A 281 -8.16 7.63 3.63
CA ALA A 281 -8.49 6.25 3.28
C ALA A 281 -7.51 5.20 3.81
N VAL A 282 -7.13 5.31 5.08
CA VAL A 282 -6.31 4.29 5.76
C VAL A 282 -7.01 2.94 5.65
N THR A 283 -6.36 1.97 5.03
CA THR A 283 -7.01 0.72 4.58
C THR A 283 -6.37 -0.50 5.24
N PRO A 284 -7.14 -1.31 5.99
CA PRO A 284 -6.65 -2.58 6.52
C PRO A 284 -6.10 -3.53 5.44
N GLY A 285 -4.96 -4.16 5.74
CA GLY A 285 -4.18 -4.99 4.80
C GLY A 285 -3.13 -4.22 3.99
N GLN A 286 -3.19 -2.89 3.93
CA GLN A 286 -2.07 -2.07 3.45
C GLN A 286 -0.98 -1.97 4.53
N SER A 287 0.19 -1.46 4.17
CA SER A 287 1.31 -1.33 5.11
C SER A 287 1.36 0.06 5.74
N ALA A 288 1.65 0.12 7.04
CA ALA A 288 2.09 1.34 7.72
C ALA A 288 3.62 1.29 7.81
N VAL A 289 4.31 2.19 7.11
CA VAL A 289 5.78 2.24 7.05
C VAL A 289 6.28 3.50 7.73
N LEU A 290 7.19 3.34 8.69
CA LEU A 290 7.78 4.43 9.46
C LEU A 290 9.13 4.88 8.90
N TYR A 291 9.38 6.18 9.04
CA TYR A 291 10.58 6.85 8.59
C TYR A 291 11.12 7.82 9.64
N ASP A 292 12.44 7.90 9.73
CA ASP A 292 13.19 8.97 10.38
C ASP A 292 14.01 9.70 9.31
N GLY A 293 13.49 10.84 8.86
CA GLY A 293 14.02 11.56 7.70
C GLY A 293 14.03 10.70 6.43
N GLU A 294 15.24 10.34 5.98
CA GLU A 294 15.45 9.45 4.83
C GLU A 294 15.49 7.96 5.19
N VAL A 295 15.63 7.61 6.47
CA VAL A 295 15.78 6.23 6.93
C VAL A 295 14.41 5.56 7.04
N CYS A 296 14.21 4.46 6.33
CA CYS A 296 13.09 3.56 6.52
C CYS A 296 13.35 2.69 7.75
N LEU A 297 12.54 2.87 8.79
CA LEU A 297 12.69 2.16 10.06
C LEU A 297 12.09 0.74 9.99
N GLY A 298 11.16 0.54 9.06
CA GLY A 298 10.35 -0.67 8.92
C GLY A 298 8.87 -0.34 9.02
N GLY A 299 8.05 -1.32 9.37
CA GLY A 299 6.62 -1.14 9.46
C GLY A 299 5.87 -2.45 9.60
N GLY A 300 4.55 -2.40 9.47
CA GLY A 300 3.69 -3.59 9.55
C GLY A 300 2.41 -3.44 8.74
N VAL A 301 1.50 -4.39 8.92
CA VAL A 301 0.21 -4.43 8.23
C VAL A 301 -0.84 -3.71 9.06
N ILE A 302 -1.53 -2.76 8.43
CA ILE A 302 -2.62 -2.02 9.08
C ILE A 302 -3.74 -3.00 9.42
N ALA A 303 -4.04 -3.12 10.71
CA ALA A 303 -5.08 -3.98 11.24
C ALA A 303 -6.41 -3.21 11.29
N THR A 304 -6.42 -2.03 11.90
CA THR A 304 -7.61 -1.17 12.00
C THR A 304 -7.25 0.30 11.87
N ALA A 305 -8.25 1.12 11.54
CA ALA A 305 -8.15 2.57 11.54
C ALA A 305 -9.42 3.19 12.11
N SER A 306 -9.25 4.26 12.89
CA SER A 306 -10.37 5.00 13.48
C SER A 306 -10.68 6.21 12.62
N ALA A 307 -11.75 6.11 11.84
CA ALA A 307 -12.26 7.22 11.06
C ALA A 307 -12.83 8.33 11.96
N LEU A 308 -12.79 9.57 11.49
CA LEU A 308 -13.37 10.70 12.22
C LEU A 308 -14.87 10.48 12.44
N PRO A 309 -15.41 10.88 13.60
CA PRO A 309 -16.84 10.86 13.83
C PRO A 309 -17.53 11.73 12.80
N GLN A 310 -18.75 11.36 12.41
CA GLN A 310 -19.57 12.28 11.63
C GLN A 310 -19.92 13.47 12.53
N PRO A 311 -19.80 14.72 12.04
CA PRO A 311 -20.39 15.84 12.75
C PRO A 311 -21.89 15.55 12.93
N PRO A 312 -22.49 15.94 14.07
CA PRO A 312 -23.93 15.77 14.27
C PRO A 312 -24.65 16.42 13.09
N ALA A 313 -25.66 15.72 12.54
CA ALA A 313 -26.48 16.28 11.48
C ALA A 313 -27.02 17.62 11.99
N THR A 314 -26.63 18.72 11.35
CA THR A 314 -27.25 20.02 11.60
C THR A 314 -28.73 19.82 11.33
N ALA A 315 -29.54 19.85 12.39
CA ALA A 315 -30.98 19.92 12.25
C ALA A 315 -31.24 21.12 11.34
N ALA A 316 -31.73 20.87 10.14
CA ALA A 316 -32.20 21.93 9.27
C ALA A 316 -33.25 22.68 10.08
N LEU A 317 -32.92 23.91 10.49
CA LEU A 317 -33.88 24.87 10.99
C LEU A 317 -34.94 24.99 9.90
N GLN A 318 -36.08 24.33 10.11
CA GLN A 318 -37.30 24.60 9.37
C GLN A 318 -37.70 26.02 9.79
N ALA A 319 -37.42 26.98 8.91
CA ALA A 319 -38.06 28.29 8.91
C ALA A 319 -39.24 28.25 7.95
#